data_AF-A0A4U1B977-F1
#
_entry.id   AF-A0A4U1B977-F1
#
_cell.length_a   1.000
_cell.length_b   1.000
_cell.length_c   1.000
_cell.angle_alpha   90.00
_cell.angle_beta   90.00
_cell.angle_gamma   90.00
#
_symmetry.space_group_name_H-M   'P 1'
#
loop_
_entity.id
_entity.type
_entity.pdbx_description
1 polymer ?
#
loop_
_entity_poly.entity_id
_entity_poly.type
_entity_poly.pdbx_seq_one_letter_code
_entity_poly.pdbx_strand_id
1 'polypeptide(L)'
;MKKIIILIVAAAVYLHFYPSPQLNAWWESQKAWMDGHVNEFADTRARVSPSKLLTVMSPHLKKYSKSERSYVEELATSRENIRDYYNEFCSGGNYNRRLNRELQQQLCSTIDQHRLL
;
A
#
# COMPACT_ATOMS: atom_id res chain seq x y z
N MET A 1 7.77 -6.70 39.80
CA MET A 1 7.17 -7.53 38.72
C MET A 1 5.80 -8.13 39.09
N LYS A 2 5.59 -8.69 40.28
CA LYS A 2 4.28 -9.26 40.70
C LYS A 2 3.09 -8.28 40.63
N LYS A 3 3.30 -7.00 40.97
CA LYS A 3 2.24 -5.96 40.97
C LYS A 3 1.74 -5.59 39.57
N ILE A 4 2.62 -5.62 38.56
CA ILE A 4 2.24 -5.31 37.16
C ILE A 4 1.33 -6.43 36.62
N ILE A 5 1.67 -7.69 36.90
CA ILE A 5 0.87 -8.84 36.49
C ILE A 5 -0.53 -8.76 37.11
N ILE A 6 -0.63 -8.41 38.40
CA ILE A 6 -1.92 -8.25 39.08
C ILE A 6 -2.76 -7.14 38.44
N LEU A 7 -2.15 -6.02 38.04
CA LEU A 7 -2.85 -4.92 37.36
C LEU A 7 -3.36 -5.33 35.97
N ILE A 8 -2.56 -6.05 35.19
CA ILE A 8 -2.98 -6.57 33.87
C ILE A 8 -4.15 -7.55 34.02
N VAL A 9 -4.06 -8.47 34.98
CA VAL A 9 -5.12 -9.44 35.25
C VAL A 9 -6.40 -8.75 35.73
N ALA A 10 -6.29 -7.78 36.62
CA ALA A 10 -7.45 -7.00 37.08
C ALA A 10 -8.12 -6.22 35.94
N ALA A 11 -7.34 -5.61 35.05
CA ALA A 11 -7.85 -4.91 33.88
C ALA A 11 -8.57 -5.87 32.92
N ALA A 12 -7.99 -7.05 32.65
CA ALA A 12 -8.60 -8.06 31.80
C ALA A 12 -9.93 -8.59 32.36
N VAL A 13 -9.98 -8.87 33.67
CA VAL A 13 -11.20 -9.30 34.36
C VAL A 13 -12.26 -8.19 34.33
N TYR A 14 -11.86 -6.94 34.60
CA TYR A 14 -12.78 -5.80 34.56
C TYR A 14 -13.39 -5.60 33.17
N LEU A 15 -12.57 -5.66 32.11
CA LEU A 15 -13.04 -5.56 30.72
C LEU A 15 -13.94 -6.73 30.31
N HIS A 16 -13.69 -7.93 30.85
CA HIS A 16 -14.49 -9.11 30.55
C HIS A 16 -15.89 -9.05 31.18
N PHE A 17 -16.01 -8.57 32.42
CA PHE A 17 -17.27 -8.57 33.16
C PHE A 17 -18.06 -7.25 33.10
N TYR A 18 -17.43 -6.14 32.69
CA TYR A 18 -18.08 -4.82 32.57
C TYR A 18 -17.88 -4.21 31.17
N PRO A 19 -18.49 -4.80 30.13
CA PRO A 19 -18.42 -4.24 28.78
C PRO A 19 -19.18 -2.90 28.75
N SER A 20 -18.44 -1.78 28.69
CA SER A 20 -19.06 -0.47 28.51
C SER A 20 -19.24 -0.18 27.01
N PRO A 21 -20.43 0.28 26.57
CA PRO A 21 -20.71 0.49 25.16
C PRO A 21 -19.80 1.55 24.53
N GLN A 22 -19.36 2.53 25.32
CA GLN A 22 -18.43 3.59 24.89
C GLN A 22 -17.02 3.05 24.65
N LEU A 23 -16.53 2.14 25.50
CA LEU A 23 -15.23 1.53 25.33
C LEU A 23 -15.21 0.54 24.16
N ASN A 24 -16.30 -0.20 23.94
CA ASN A 24 -16.44 -1.05 22.77
C ASN A 24 -16.43 -0.23 21.47
N ALA A 25 -17.15 0.89 21.41
CA ALA A 25 -17.13 1.76 20.24
C ALA A 25 -15.73 2.33 19.97
N TRP A 26 -15.03 2.80 21.01
CA TRP A 26 -13.65 3.25 20.90
C TRP A 26 -12.71 2.12 20.45
N TRP A 27 -12.80 0.93 21.04
CA TRP A 27 -12.01 -0.25 20.69
C TRP A 27 -12.25 -0.72 19.25
N GLU A 28 -13.50 -0.78 18.80
CA GLU A 28 -13.85 -1.12 17.43
C GLU A 28 -13.36 -0.05 16.43
N SER A 29 -13.40 1.24 16.79
CA SER A 29 -12.79 2.29 15.97
C SER A 29 -11.26 2.17 15.88
N GLN A 30 -10.60 1.79 16.97
CA GLN A 30 -9.15 1.55 16.98
C GLN A 30 -8.80 0.32 16.15
N LYS A 31 -9.57 -0.77 16.26
CA LYS A 31 -9.43 -1.95 15.40
C LYS A 31 -9.63 -1.61 13.94
N ALA A 32 -10.70 -0.91 13.57
CA ALA A 32 -10.96 -0.55 12.19
C ALA A 32 -9.87 0.36 11.61
N TRP A 33 -9.36 1.30 12.41
CA TRP A 33 -8.22 2.14 12.02
C TRP A 33 -6.94 1.32 11.85
N MET A 34 -6.68 0.40 12.79
CA MET A 34 -5.58 -0.54 12.70
C MET A 34 -5.74 -1.42 11.46
N ASP A 35 -6.81 -2.19 11.31
CA ASP A 35 -7.10 -3.05 10.15
C ASP A 35 -7.01 -2.29 8.82
N GLY A 36 -7.48 -1.04 8.76
CA GLY A 36 -7.27 -0.16 7.61
C GLY A 36 -5.78 0.08 7.32
N HIS A 37 -5.02 0.51 8.33
CA HIS A 37 -3.58 0.73 8.21
C HIS A 37 -2.79 -0.55 7.96
N VAL A 38 -3.02 -1.64 8.70
CA VAL A 38 -2.30 -2.90 8.48
C VAL A 38 -2.67 -3.54 7.16
N ASN A 39 -3.90 -3.46 6.64
CA ASN A 39 -4.17 -3.93 5.27
C ASN A 39 -3.44 -3.06 4.24
N GLU A 40 -3.33 -1.75 4.48
CA GLU A 40 -2.58 -0.84 3.63
C GLU A 40 -1.07 -1.15 3.59
N PHE A 41 -0.50 -1.59 4.72
CA PHE A 41 0.91 -2.00 4.85
C PHE A 41 1.18 -3.49 4.59
N ALA A 42 0.17 -4.35 4.72
CA ALA A 42 0.25 -5.80 4.53
C ALA A 42 -0.16 -6.25 3.13
N ASP A 43 -0.67 -5.35 2.26
CA ASP A 43 -0.85 -5.67 0.84
C ASP A 43 0.52 -5.76 0.15
N THR A 44 1.12 -6.95 0.22
CA THR A 44 2.44 -7.29 -0.34
C THR A 44 2.48 -7.27 -1.87
N ARG A 45 1.36 -6.99 -2.53
CA ARG A 45 1.21 -7.09 -3.99
C ARG A 45 1.90 -5.98 -4.78
N ALA A 46 2.32 -4.88 -4.16
CA ALA A 46 2.98 -3.77 -4.86
C ALA A 46 4.23 -3.22 -4.11
N ARG A 47 5.14 -4.11 -3.66
CA ARG A 47 6.34 -3.71 -2.91
C ARG A 47 7.50 -3.16 -3.77
N VAL A 48 7.25 -2.61 -4.96
CA VAL A 48 8.31 -1.99 -5.76
C VAL A 48 8.69 -0.64 -5.16
N SER A 49 9.97 -0.44 -4.84
CA SER A 49 10.39 0.87 -4.36
C SER A 49 10.35 1.90 -5.50
N PRO A 50 9.92 3.14 -5.26
CA PRO A 50 9.79 4.13 -6.32
C PRO A 50 11.12 4.44 -7.00
N SER A 51 12.20 4.48 -6.22
CA SER A 51 13.58 4.59 -6.71
C SER A 51 13.97 3.46 -7.67
N LYS A 52 13.55 2.21 -7.39
CA LYS A 52 13.89 1.05 -8.20
C LYS A 52 13.07 1.01 -9.48
N LEU A 53 11.80 1.38 -9.42
CA LEU A 53 10.97 1.56 -10.60
C LEU A 53 11.59 2.57 -11.58
N LEU A 54 11.98 3.75 -11.07
CA LEU A 54 12.65 4.78 -11.85
C LEU A 54 13.98 4.29 -12.43
N THR A 55 14.81 3.62 -11.64
CA THR A 55 16.11 3.11 -12.09
C THR A 55 15.95 2.11 -13.25
N VAL A 56 14.99 1.19 -13.14
CA VAL A 56 14.74 0.17 -14.17
C VAL A 56 14.06 0.77 -15.40
N MET A 57 13.12 1.69 -15.23
CA MET A 57 12.36 2.28 -16.34
C MET A 57 13.13 3.38 -17.09
N SER A 58 14.01 4.14 -16.43
CA SER A 58 14.76 5.27 -17.02
C SER A 58 15.40 5.00 -18.39
N PRO A 59 16.10 3.86 -18.64
CA PRO A 59 16.64 3.56 -19.97
C PRO A 59 15.55 3.38 -21.04
N HIS A 60 14.40 2.81 -20.69
CA HIS A 60 13.26 2.60 -21.59
C HIS A 60 12.43 3.87 -21.81
N LEU A 61 12.46 4.80 -20.86
CA LEU A 61 11.73 6.06 -20.92
C LEU A 61 12.25 7.04 -21.99
N LYS A 62 13.51 6.89 -22.42
CA LYS A 62 14.15 7.80 -23.40
C LYS A 62 13.48 7.83 -24.77
N LYS A 63 12.81 6.75 -25.19
CA LYS A 63 12.09 6.66 -26.47
C LYS A 63 10.67 7.24 -26.42
N TYR A 64 10.17 7.61 -25.24
CA TYR A 64 8.82 8.12 -25.03
C TYR A 64 8.77 9.65 -24.87
N SER A 65 7.57 10.20 -25.02
CA SER A 65 7.34 11.64 -24.94
C SER A 65 7.73 12.21 -23.57
N LYS A 66 7.99 13.52 -23.50
CA LYS A 66 8.29 14.20 -22.22
C LYS A 66 7.12 14.07 -21.22
N SER A 67 5.88 14.09 -21.71
CA SER A 67 4.68 13.93 -20.89
C SER A 67 4.57 12.53 -20.28
N GLU A 68 4.84 11.49 -21.06
CA GLU A 68 4.82 10.11 -20.55
C GLU A 68 5.91 9.87 -19.50
N ARG A 69 7.10 10.43 -19.73
CA ARG A 69 8.20 10.38 -18.76
C ARG A 69 7.85 11.07 -17.45
N SER A 70 7.33 12.29 -17.54
CA SER A 70 6.89 13.04 -16.37
C SER A 70 5.83 12.28 -15.57
N TYR A 71 4.92 11.58 -16.25
CA TYR A 71 3.90 10.79 -15.58
C TYR A 71 4.48 9.57 -14.85
N VAL A 72 5.49 8.91 -15.41
CA VAL A 72 6.18 7.80 -14.74
C VAL A 72 7.04 8.29 -13.56
N GLU A 73 7.65 9.48 -13.67
CA GLU A 73 8.35 10.13 -12.56
C GLU A 73 7.39 10.51 -11.41
N GLU A 74 6.23 11.07 -11.74
CA GLU A 74 5.16 11.38 -10.78
C GLU A 74 4.66 10.11 -10.07
N LEU A 75 4.44 9.04 -10.85
CA LEU A 75 4.08 7.74 -10.31
C LEU A 75 5.13 7.21 -9.33
N ALA A 76 6.41 7.39 -9.66
CA ALA A 76 7.53 6.98 -8.83
C ALA A 76 7.88 7.97 -7.70
N THR A 77 6.95 8.84 -7.30
CA THR A 77 7.10 9.72 -6.12
C THR A 77 6.77 8.99 -4.82
N SER A 78 5.81 8.07 -4.84
CA SER A 78 5.39 7.32 -3.65
C SER A 78 5.07 5.86 -3.99
N ARG A 79 5.09 4.99 -2.98
CA ARG A 79 4.68 3.59 -3.13
C ARG A 79 3.16 3.46 -3.32
N GLU A 80 2.41 4.37 -2.69
CA GLU A 80 0.96 4.46 -2.79
C GLU A 80 0.53 4.70 -4.25
N ASN A 81 1.14 5.68 -4.92
CA ASN A 81 0.86 5.96 -6.33
C ASN A 81 1.10 4.74 -7.23
N ILE A 82 2.21 4.02 -7.00
CA ILE A 82 2.54 2.80 -7.75
C ILE A 82 1.50 1.70 -7.50
N ARG A 83 1.07 1.53 -6.25
CA ARG A 83 0.04 0.54 -5.88
C ARG A 83 -1.29 0.87 -6.54
N ASP A 84 -1.74 2.11 -6.44
CA ASP A 84 -3.03 2.54 -6.96
C ASP A 84 -3.06 2.40 -8.48
N TYR A 85 -1.99 2.82 -9.16
CA TYR A 85 -1.80 2.58 -10.58
C TYR A 85 -1.84 1.10 -10.94
N TYR A 86 -1.13 0.25 -10.18
CA TYR A 86 -1.10 -1.18 -10.44
C TYR A 86 -2.50 -1.80 -10.30
N ASN A 87 -3.23 -1.45 -9.25
CA ASN A 87 -4.57 -1.95 -9.01
C ASN A 87 -5.55 -1.51 -10.12
N GLU A 88 -5.47 -0.24 -10.52
CA GLU A 88 -6.37 0.33 -11.54
C GLU A 88 -6.05 -0.18 -12.95
N PHE A 89 -4.78 -0.15 -13.37
CA PHE A 89 -4.38 -0.32 -14.77
C PHE A 89 -3.69 -1.65 -15.08
N CYS A 90 -3.04 -2.30 -14.10
CA CYS A 90 -2.33 -3.55 -14.32
C CYS A 90 -3.19 -4.76 -13.93
N SER A 91 -3.78 -4.76 -12.73
CA SER A 91 -4.67 -5.82 -12.27
C SER A 91 -6.07 -5.69 -12.87
N GLY A 92 -6.57 -4.47 -13.02
CA GLY A 92 -7.90 -4.21 -13.61
C GLY A 92 -7.94 -4.32 -15.14
N GLY A 93 -6.79 -4.40 -15.81
CA GLY A 93 -6.70 -4.46 -17.28
C GLY A 93 -7.16 -3.19 -18.00
N ASN A 94 -7.34 -2.08 -17.27
CA ASN A 94 -7.80 -0.81 -17.84
C ASN A 94 -6.67 -0.12 -18.61
N TYR A 95 -7.00 0.52 -19.73
CA TYR A 95 -6.04 1.29 -20.50
C TYR A 95 -5.85 2.70 -19.91
N ASN A 96 -4.60 3.07 -19.64
CA ASN A 96 -4.25 4.41 -19.22
C ASN A 96 -4.05 5.32 -20.44
N ARG A 97 -4.95 6.29 -20.63
CA ARG A 97 -4.89 7.24 -21.76
C ARG A 97 -3.67 8.17 -21.76
N ARG A 98 -2.96 8.28 -20.63
CA ARG A 98 -1.75 9.12 -20.50
C ARG A 98 -0.48 8.40 -20.93
N LEU A 99 -0.54 7.08 -21.14
CA LEU A 99 0.60 6.25 -21.50
C LEU A 99 0.33 5.53 -22.82
N ASN A 100 1.36 5.40 -23.66
CA ASN A 100 1.32 4.45 -24.76
C ASN A 100 1.08 3.02 -24.22
N ARG A 101 0.33 2.20 -24.97
CA ARG A 101 0.07 0.79 -24.63
C ARG A 101 1.33 -0.01 -24.32
N GLU A 102 2.37 0.16 -25.12
CA GLU A 102 3.64 -0.55 -24.94
C GLU A 102 4.31 -0.13 -23.63
N LEU A 103 4.31 1.18 -23.31
CA LEU A 103 4.87 1.71 -22.07
C LEU A 103 4.08 1.22 -20.85
N GLN A 104 2.75 1.22 -20.92
CA GLN A 104 1.91 0.67 -19.86
C GLN A 104 2.20 -0.81 -19.62
N GLN A 105 2.31 -1.62 -20.68
CA GLN A 105 2.64 -3.05 -20.55
C GLN A 105 4.02 -3.26 -19.91
N GLN A 106 5.03 -2.49 -20.34
CA GLN A 106 6.37 -2.54 -19.76
C GLN A 106 6.36 -2.13 -18.28
N LEU A 107 5.62 -1.08 -17.94
CA LEU A 107 5.49 -0.58 -16.58
C LEU A 107 4.82 -1.62 -15.67
N CYS A 108 3.68 -2.20 -16.10
CA CYS A 108 3.02 -3.27 -15.36
C CYS A 108 3.91 -4.51 -15.20
N SER A 109 4.62 -4.93 -16.26
CA SER A 109 5.55 -6.05 -16.21
C SER A 109 6.72 -5.77 -15.25
N THR A 110 7.26 -4.55 -15.26
CA THR A 110 8.33 -4.14 -14.35
C THR A 110 7.87 -4.16 -12.90
N ILE A 111 6.65 -3.67 -12.63
CA ILE A 111 6.06 -3.67 -11.29
C ILE A 111 5.86 -5.11 -10.80
N ASP A 112 5.33 -5.99 -11.65
CA ASP A 112 5.06 -7.38 -11.29
C ASP A 112 6.35 -8.20 -11.07
N GLN A 113 7.37 -8.00 -11.91
CA GLN A 113 8.68 -8.67 -11.79
C GLN A 113 9.46 -8.28 -10.53
N HIS A 114 9.28 -7.04 -10.05
CA HIS A 114 10.03 -6.50 -8.92
C HIS A 114 9.23 -6.45 -7.62
N ARG A 115 8.01 -7.00 -7.64
CA ARG A 115 7.19 -7.23 -6.47
C ARG A 115 7.96 -8.17 -5.54
N LEU A 116 8.52 -7.62 -4.47
CA LEU A 116 9.19 -8.42 -3.43
C LEU A 116 8.19 -9.47 -2.91
N LEU A 117 8.51 -10.75 -3.12
CA LEU A 117 7.95 -11.88 -2.38
C LEU A 117 8.26 -11.71 -0.89
#